data_AF-A0A6P6Q021-F1
#
_entry.id   AF-A0A6P6Q021-F1
#
_cell.length_a   1.000
_cell.length_b   1.000
_cell.length_c   1.000
_cell.angle_alpha   90.00
_cell.angle_beta   90.00
_cell.angle_gamma   90.00
#
_symmetry.space_group_name_H-M   'P 1'
#
loop_
_entity.id
_entity.type
_entity.pdbx_description
1 polymer ?
#
loop_
_entity_poly.entity_id
_entity_poly.type
_entity_poly.pdbx_seq_one_letter_code
_entity_poly.pdbx_strand_id
1 'polypeptide(L)'
;MYLKMIVLFLAVSLAVTSAGIPGGVADADINNADVQKALRFAVAQYNKQSNEAFVRKVTRVIRVQQQVVSGMNYIFNVKLGIANCKNGVKTVCASPKKPQVAPVIQCKITVWSQPWLNFLSVTENTCL
;
A
#
# COMPACT_ATOMS: atom_id res chain seq x y z
N MET A 1 -39.38 -29.15 -32.55
CA MET A 1 -38.36 -29.93 -31.82
C MET A 1 -36.95 -29.34 -31.91
N TYR A 2 -36.62 -28.58 -32.97
CA TYR A 2 -35.31 -27.93 -33.15
C TYR A 2 -35.09 -26.63 -32.35
N LEU A 3 -36.16 -25.90 -32.00
CA LEU A 3 -36.06 -24.64 -31.26
C LEU A 3 -35.58 -24.83 -29.81
N LYS A 4 -35.89 -25.98 -29.19
CA LYS A 4 -35.40 -26.33 -27.84
C LYS A 4 -33.89 -26.60 -27.80
N MET A 5 -33.31 -27.10 -28.90
CA MET A 5 -31.87 -27.33 -29.01
C MET A 5 -31.10 -26.03 -29.18
N ILE A 6 -31.65 -25.03 -29.89
CA ILE A 6 -31.00 -23.73 -30.07
C ILE A 6 -30.91 -22.96 -28.74
N VAL A 7 -31.96 -23.06 -27.91
CA VAL A 7 -32.00 -22.38 -26.59
C VAL A 7 -31.00 -23.00 -25.60
N LEU A 8 -30.70 -24.29 -25.71
CA LEU A 8 -29.71 -24.95 -24.84
C LEU A 8 -28.26 -24.54 -25.16
N PHE A 9 -27.98 -24.15 -26.41
CA PHE A 9 -26.64 -23.72 -26.83
C PHE A 9 -26.30 -22.26 -26.50
N LEU A 10 -27.28 -21.44 -26.09
CA LEU A 10 -27.10 -20.02 -25.77
C LEU A 10 -26.80 -19.73 -24.29
N ALA A 11 -26.70 -20.76 -23.44
CA ALA A 11 -26.39 -20.62 -22.01
C ALA A 11 -24.96 -21.06 -21.68
N VAL A 12 -23.97 -20.65 -22.48
CA VAL A 12 -22.56 -20.67 -22.04
C VAL A 12 -22.25 -19.27 -21.52
N SER A 13 -22.69 -18.98 -20.29
CA SER A 13 -22.20 -17.84 -19.55
C SER A 13 -20.72 -18.08 -19.26
N LEU A 14 -19.84 -17.39 -19.99
CA LEU A 14 -18.41 -17.29 -19.69
C LEU A 14 -18.25 -16.58 -18.34
N ALA A 15 -18.31 -17.35 -17.25
CA ALA A 15 -17.76 -16.89 -15.98
C ALA A 15 -16.23 -16.90 -16.15
N VAL A 16 -15.68 -15.79 -16.66
CA VAL A 16 -14.24 -15.56 -16.65
C VAL A 16 -13.84 -15.36 -15.19
N THR A 17 -13.50 -16.46 -14.51
CA THR A 17 -12.78 -16.38 -13.25
C THR A 17 -11.39 -15.86 -13.60
N SER A 18 -11.12 -14.58 -13.33
CA SER A 18 -9.79 -14.01 -13.49
C SER A 18 -8.83 -14.73 -12.54
N ALA A 19 -8.17 -15.78 -13.04
CA ALA A 19 -7.02 -16.34 -12.36
C ALA A 19 -5.95 -15.24 -12.33
N GLY A 20 -5.58 -14.79 -11.13
CA GLY A 20 -4.56 -13.76 -10.97
C GLY A 20 -3.28 -14.16 -11.68
N ILE A 21 -2.70 -13.26 -12.49
CA ILE A 21 -1.44 -13.50 -13.18
C ILE A 21 -0.35 -13.66 -12.10
N PRO A 22 0.36 -14.81 -12.03
CA PRO A 22 1.46 -14.96 -11.10
C PRO A 22 2.51 -13.86 -11.31
N GLY A 23 2.91 -13.15 -10.26
CA GLY A 23 3.85 -12.02 -10.34
C GLY A 23 3.26 -10.71 -10.87
N GLY A 24 1.98 -10.69 -11.24
CA GLY A 24 1.25 -9.45 -11.54
C GLY A 24 1.01 -8.62 -10.28
N VAL A 25 0.78 -7.31 -10.46
CA VAL A 25 0.36 -6.43 -9.37
C VAL A 25 -1.12 -6.64 -9.10
N ALA A 26 -1.48 -6.90 -7.84
CA ALA A 26 -2.86 -7.06 -7.39
C ALA A 26 -3.14 -6.15 -6.19
N ASP A 27 -4.41 -5.79 -5.96
CA ASP A 27 -4.78 -5.07 -4.74
C ASP A 27 -4.53 -5.94 -3.51
N ALA A 28 -4.10 -5.31 -2.43
CA ALA A 28 -3.83 -5.98 -1.16
C ALA A 28 -4.84 -5.52 -0.09
N ASP A 29 -5.03 -6.34 0.95
CA ASP A 29 -5.83 -5.96 2.10
C ASP A 29 -4.98 -5.17 3.09
N ILE A 30 -5.41 -3.94 3.42
CA ILE A 30 -4.76 -3.09 4.42
C ILE A 30 -4.84 -3.66 5.85
N ASN A 31 -5.73 -4.62 6.09
CA ASN A 31 -5.85 -5.32 7.38
C ASN A 31 -4.88 -6.48 7.51
N ASN A 32 -4.19 -6.88 6.44
CA ASN A 32 -3.15 -7.90 6.50
C ASN A 32 -1.96 -7.42 7.36
N ALA A 33 -1.51 -8.26 8.28
CA ALA A 33 -0.46 -7.91 9.24
C ALA A 33 0.88 -7.55 8.57
N ASP A 34 1.26 -8.25 7.49
CA ASP A 34 2.50 -7.98 6.74
C ASP A 34 2.40 -6.67 5.96
N VAL A 35 1.23 -6.39 5.38
CA VAL A 35 0.95 -5.09 4.74
C VAL A 35 1.07 -3.95 5.74
N GLN A 36 0.49 -4.09 6.94
CA GLN A 36 0.61 -3.09 8.01
C GLN A 36 2.05 -2.95 8.54
N LYS A 37 2.80 -4.04 8.61
CA LYS A 37 4.22 -4.03 8.99
C LYS A 37 5.05 -3.28 7.94
N ALA A 38 4.83 -3.56 6.66
CA ALA A 38 5.49 -2.87 5.56
C ALA A 38 5.12 -1.38 5.50
N LEU A 39 3.85 -1.01 5.74
CA LEU A 39 3.43 0.39 5.78
C LEU A 39 4.11 1.15 6.94
N ARG A 40 4.18 0.56 8.13
CA ARG A 40 4.89 1.14 9.28
C ARG A 40 6.37 1.35 8.96
N PHE A 41 7.01 0.36 8.35
CA PHE A 41 8.39 0.44 7.91
C PHE A 41 8.60 1.55 6.86
N ALA A 42 7.75 1.63 5.84
CA ALA A 42 7.78 2.68 4.81
C ALA A 42 7.76 4.08 5.42
N VAL A 43 6.81 4.34 6.33
CA VAL A 43 6.64 5.65 6.97
C VAL A 43 7.82 5.97 7.89
N ALA A 44 8.34 4.99 8.63
CA ALA A 44 9.53 5.18 9.45
C ALA A 44 10.75 5.53 8.59
N GLN A 45 10.96 4.83 7.47
CA GLN A 45 12.06 5.08 6.56
C GLN A 45 11.94 6.45 5.87
N TYR A 46 10.73 6.84 5.44
CA TYR A 46 10.46 8.18 4.93
C TYR A 46 10.88 9.27 5.92
N ASN A 47 10.46 9.16 7.19
CA ASN A 47 10.78 10.15 8.22
C ASN A 47 12.27 10.19 8.57
N LYS A 48 12.97 9.05 8.46
CA LYS A 48 14.42 8.96 8.68
C LYS A 48 15.22 9.63 7.56
N GLN A 49 14.74 9.53 6.32
CA GLN A 49 15.40 10.11 5.14
C GLN A 49 15.01 11.57 4.89
N SER A 50 13.88 12.00 5.43
CA SER A 50 13.39 13.37 5.30
C SER A 50 14.17 14.33 6.20
N ASN A 51 14.53 15.50 5.66
CA ASN A 51 15.10 16.61 6.42
C ASN A 51 14.01 17.48 7.09
N GLU A 52 12.76 17.01 7.16
CA GLU A 52 11.67 17.75 7.81
C GLU A 52 11.82 17.78 9.33
N ALA A 53 11.55 18.96 9.91
CA ALA A 53 11.60 19.18 11.35
C ALA A 53 10.50 18.44 12.13
N PHE A 54 9.44 17.99 11.46
CA PHE A 54 8.30 17.31 12.06
C PHE A 54 8.08 15.94 11.42
N VAL A 55 7.61 14.99 12.23
CA VAL A 55 7.29 13.65 11.74
C VAL A 55 6.00 13.69 10.91
N ARG A 56 5.97 12.99 9.79
CA ARG A 56 4.76 12.72 9.02
C ARG A 56 4.13 11.38 9.38
N LYS A 57 2.80 11.35 9.33
CA LYS A 57 1.97 10.16 9.53
C LYS A 57 1.01 9.97 8.38
N VAL A 58 0.62 8.72 8.15
CA VAL A 58 -0.44 8.38 7.20
C VAL A 58 -1.74 8.99 7.68
N THR A 59 -2.29 9.91 6.89
CA THR A 59 -3.64 10.46 7.09
C THR A 59 -4.66 9.65 6.31
N ARG A 60 -4.27 9.07 5.18
CA ARG A 60 -5.13 8.22 4.34
C ARG A 60 -4.29 7.26 3.51
N VAL A 61 -4.71 6.00 3.46
CA VAL A 61 -4.26 5.05 2.44
C VAL A 61 -5.20 5.19 1.24
N ILE A 62 -4.66 5.57 0.08
CA ILE A 62 -5.43 5.74 -1.16
C ILE A 62 -5.59 4.38 -1.84
N ARG A 63 -4.48 3.65 -1.95
CA ARG A 63 -4.43 2.32 -2.53
C ARG A 63 -3.24 1.56 -1.95
N VAL A 64 -3.43 0.26 -1.76
CA VAL A 64 -2.34 -0.66 -1.45
C VAL A 64 -2.40 -1.85 -2.40
N GLN A 65 -1.25 -2.19 -2.96
CA GLN A 65 -1.10 -3.29 -3.90
C GLN A 65 0.08 -4.17 -3.48
N GLN A 66 0.08 -5.40 -3.95
CA GLN A 66 1.15 -6.35 -3.73
C GLN A 66 1.59 -7.02 -5.03
N GLN A 67 2.83 -7.48 -5.06
CA GLN A 67 3.41 -8.18 -6.20
C GLN A 67 4.43 -9.21 -5.73
N VAL A 68 4.25 -10.46 -6.15
CA VAL A 68 5.23 -11.53 -5.92
C VAL A 68 6.46 -11.30 -6.80
N VAL A 69 7.63 -11.30 -6.18
CA VAL A 69 8.96 -11.19 -6.82
C VAL A 69 9.90 -12.19 -6.15
N SER A 70 11.21 -11.93 -6.07
CA SER A 70 12.12 -12.64 -5.14
C SER A 70 11.83 -12.25 -3.68
N GLY A 71 10.58 -12.35 -3.24
CA GLY A 71 10.00 -11.67 -2.09
C GLY A 71 8.58 -11.19 -2.39
N MET A 72 8.13 -10.19 -1.64
CA MET A 72 6.88 -9.49 -1.86
C MET A 72 7.15 -7.99 -1.95
N ASN A 73 6.70 -7.34 -3.01
CA ASN A 73 6.59 -5.89 -3.05
C ASN A 73 5.23 -5.47 -2.49
N TYR A 74 5.23 -4.52 -1.56
CA TYR A 74 4.04 -3.79 -1.14
C TYR A 74 4.12 -2.36 -1.65
N ILE A 75 3.15 -1.96 -2.47
CA ILE A 75 3.12 -0.66 -3.15
C ILE A 75 2.03 0.18 -2.50
N PHE A 76 2.44 1.26 -1.83
CA PHE A 76 1.57 2.13 -1.08
C PHE A 76 1.39 3.47 -1.79
N ASN A 77 0.15 3.82 -2.12
CA ASN A 77 -0.23 5.18 -2.46
C ASN A 77 -0.93 5.79 -1.25
N VAL A 78 -0.25 6.74 -0.57
CA VAL A 78 -0.67 7.25 0.74
C VAL A 78 -0.63 8.77 0.78
N LYS A 79 -1.49 9.36 1.60
CA LYS A 79 -1.39 10.75 2.01
C LYS A 79 -0.67 10.85 3.35
N LEU A 80 0.36 11.68 3.41
CA LEU A 80 1.16 11.93 4.60
C LEU A 80 0.93 13.35 5.12
N GLY A 81 0.47 13.46 6.36
CA GLY A 81 0.26 14.75 7.06
C GLY A 81 1.25 14.93 8.20
N ILE A 82 1.56 16.19 8.52
CA ILE A 82 2.45 16.55 9.64
C ILE A 82 1.79 16.19 10.98
N ALA A 83 2.53 15.50 11.84
CA ALA A 83 2.14 15.22 13.22
C ALA A 83 2.61 16.32 14.18
N ASN A 84 2.06 16.32 15.40
CA ASN A 84 2.40 17.29 16.45
C ASN A 84 3.76 17.05 17.14
N CYS A 85 4.67 16.31 16.52
CA CYS A 85 5.95 15.94 17.12
C CYS A 85 7.12 16.30 16.21
N LYS A 86 8.19 16.78 16.82
CA LYS A 86 9.45 17.07 16.13
C LYS A 86 10.18 15.76 15.81
N ASN A 87 10.86 15.73 14.68
CA ASN A 87 11.71 14.60 14.31
C ASN A 87 12.84 14.45 15.35
N GLY A 88 13.19 13.21 15.72
CA GLY A 88 14.22 12.91 16.74
C GLY A 88 13.76 12.86 18.21
N VAL A 89 12.49 13.16 18.53
CA VAL A 89 11.95 13.02 19.90
C VAL A 89 11.30 11.64 20.07
N LYS A 90 11.75 10.84 21.06
CA LYS A 90 11.25 9.47 21.36
C LYS A 90 9.84 9.42 21.99
N THR A 91 9.00 10.41 21.77
CA THR A 91 7.61 10.43 22.30
C THR A 91 6.66 9.76 21.32
N VAL A 92 5.66 9.06 21.86
CA VAL A 92 4.49 8.59 21.09
C VAL A 92 3.80 9.82 20.49
N CYS A 93 4.01 10.05 19.20
CA CYS A 93 3.40 11.17 18.50
C CYS A 93 1.88 11.06 18.57
N ALA A 94 1.18 12.12 18.97
CA ALA A 94 -0.28 12.21 18.85
C ALA A 94 -0.72 12.21 17.36
N SER A 95 -2.03 12.12 17.12
CA SER A 95 -2.62 12.13 15.76
C SER A 95 -2.13 13.30 14.89
N PRO A 96 -2.17 13.16 13.55
CA PRO A 96 -1.79 14.24 12.63
C PRO A 96 -2.49 15.56 12.96
N LYS A 97 -1.83 16.70 12.73
CA LYS A 97 -2.53 17.99 12.69
C LYS A 97 -3.67 17.88 11.69
N LYS A 98 -4.82 18.51 11.98
CA LYS A 98 -5.97 18.48 11.06
C LYS A 98 -5.48 18.85 9.65
N PRO A 99 -5.88 18.12 8.59
CA PRO A 99 -5.41 18.35 7.22
C PRO A 99 -5.57 19.81 6.72
N GLN A 100 -6.51 20.55 7.31
CA GLN A 100 -6.80 21.94 6.97
C GLN A 100 -5.72 22.93 7.47
N VAL A 101 -4.84 22.50 8.37
CA VAL A 101 -3.85 23.37 9.06
C VAL A 101 -2.41 23.04 8.68
N ALA A 102 -2.16 21.89 8.03
CA ALA A 102 -0.81 21.46 7.66
C ALA A 102 -0.78 20.82 6.27
N PRO A 103 0.29 21.04 5.48
CA PRO A 103 0.39 20.53 4.12
C PRO A 103 0.40 18.99 4.12
N VAL A 104 -0.57 18.40 3.42
CA VAL A 104 -0.65 16.96 3.17
C VAL A 104 -0.03 16.67 1.80
N ILE A 105 0.95 15.78 1.76
CA ILE A 105 1.59 15.34 0.52
C ILE A 105 1.09 13.96 0.13
N GLN A 106 1.13 13.63 -1.15
CA GLN A 106 0.82 12.29 -1.63
C GLN A 106 2.10 11.59 -2.03
N CYS A 107 2.31 10.38 -1.52
CA CYS A 107 3.50 9.59 -1.78
C CYS A 107 3.14 8.22 -2.34
N LYS A 108 3.96 7.76 -3.29
CA LYS A 108 4.07 6.38 -3.73
C LYS A 108 5.32 5.78 -3.11
N ILE A 109 5.16 4.78 -2.25
CA ILE A 109 6.27 4.11 -1.57
C ILE A 109 6.17 2.61 -1.81
N THR A 110 7.24 1.99 -2.29
CA THR A 110 7.33 0.55 -2.51
C THR A 110 8.27 -0.08 -1.49
N VAL A 111 7.79 -1.11 -0.79
CA VAL A 111 8.57 -1.88 0.19
C VAL A 111 8.76 -3.30 -0.32
N TRP A 112 10.02 -3.69 -0.50
CA TRP A 112 10.39 -5.07 -0.79
C TRP A 112 10.61 -5.85 0.51
N SER A 113 9.92 -6.97 0.64
CA SER A 113 9.95 -7.85 1.81
C SER A 113 10.46 -9.24 1.44
N GLN A 114 11.38 -9.74 2.24
CA GLN A 114 11.79 -11.16 2.23
C GLN A 114 11.67 -11.68 3.66
N PRO A 115 10.49 -12.19 4.07
CA PRO A 115 10.22 -12.58 5.45
C PRO A 115 11.19 -13.65 5.98
N TRP A 116 11.62 -14.59 5.14
CA TRP A 116 12.57 -15.65 5.49
C TRP A 116 13.99 -15.14 5.80
N LEU A 117 14.33 -13.90 5.40
CA LEU A 117 15.58 -13.23 5.78
C LEU A 117 15.37 -12.16 6.84
N ASN A 118 14.16 -11.99 7.37
CA ASN A 118 13.77 -10.86 8.22
C ASN A 118 14.08 -9.50 7.59
N PHE A 119 13.95 -9.39 6.27
CA PHE A 119 14.40 -8.25 5.49
C PHE A 119 13.23 -7.40 4.98
N LEU A 120 13.38 -6.08 5.11
CA LEU A 120 12.52 -5.05 4.52
C LEU A 120 13.40 -3.94 3.96
N SER A 121 13.09 -3.46 2.77
CA SER A 121 13.75 -2.30 2.17
C SER A 121 12.77 -1.45 1.37
N VAL A 122 12.96 -0.13 1.40
CA VAL A 122 12.23 0.78 0.53
C VAL A 122 12.96 0.84 -0.81
N THR A 123 12.28 0.46 -1.88
CA THR A 123 12.83 0.43 -3.25
C THR A 123 12.36 1.62 -4.08
N GLU A 124 11.26 2.26 -3.69
CA GLU A 124 10.73 3.46 -4.32
C GLU A 124 10.15 4.37 -3.25
N ASN A 125 10.41 5.67 -3.33
CA ASN A 125 9.85 6.68 -2.43
C ASN A 125 9.73 8.00 -3.19
N THR A 126 8.56 8.24 -3.79
CA THR A 126 8.29 9.43 -4.61
C THR A 126 7.09 10.16 -4.03
N CYS A 127 7.24 11.45 -3.76
CA CYS A 127 6.18 12.30 -3.22
C CYS A 127 5.94 13.51 -4.12
N LEU A 128 4.68 13.94 -4.18
CA LEU A 128 4.20 15.13 -4.89
C LEU A 128 3.56 16.11 -3.91
#